data_AF-A0A0P7U0G8-F1
#
_entry.id   AF-A0A0P7U0G8-F1
#
_cell.length_a   1.000
_cell.length_b   1.000
_cell.length_c   1.000
_cell.angle_alpha   90.00
_cell.angle_beta   90.00
_cell.angle_gamma   90.00
#
_symmetry.space_group_name_H-M   'P 1'
#
loop_
_entity.id
_entity.type
_entity.pdbx_description
1 polymer ?
#
loop_
_entity_poly.entity_id
_entity_poly.type
_entity_poly.pdbx_seq_one_letter_code
_entity_poly.pdbx_strand_id
1 'polypeptide(L)'
;GKSRRTRELKEYFLKSTERKVIVIGDDTVGIAKNSVYADVQMEKSLRGTLRSEVERLDSLVMRFEPPDSRNRWDSPLFTVQKDDALPLVAISDAVFRRKAPAPNQSTQSQPLSSANFLHQLDRVTQDVLMVELTRSLNMVELRRLRRQFISYSKMHPTEDMGQIANMFVQYLNRNMK
;
A
#
# COMPACT_ATOMS: atom_id res chain seq x y z
N GLY A 1 -37.55 37.61 9.55
CA GLY A 1 -38.17 36.53 10.35
C GLY A 1 -37.35 35.25 10.33
N LYS A 2 -37.33 34.54 9.18
CA LYS A 2 -36.76 33.20 9.04
C LYS A 2 -35.28 33.08 9.43
N SER A 3 -34.39 33.92 8.89
CA SER A 3 -32.95 33.88 9.20
C SER A 3 -32.62 34.15 10.67
N ARG A 4 -33.43 34.98 11.36
CA ARG A 4 -33.30 35.19 12.81
C ARG A 4 -33.67 33.93 13.58
N ARG A 5 -34.81 33.31 13.25
CA ARG A 5 -35.24 32.04 13.85
C ARG A 5 -34.25 30.90 13.61
N THR A 6 -33.61 30.85 12.44
CA THR A 6 -32.57 29.86 12.13
C THR A 6 -31.36 30.00 13.06
N ARG A 7 -30.93 31.23 13.41
CA ARG A 7 -29.83 31.44 14.37
C ARG A 7 -30.23 31.06 15.79
N GLU A 8 -31.43 31.46 16.22
CA GLU A 8 -31.97 31.09 17.53
C GLU A 8 -32.03 29.56 17.70
N LEU A 9 -32.48 28.84 16.66
CA LEU A 9 -32.47 27.37 16.64
C LEU A 9 -31.05 26.79 16.67
N LYS A 10 -30.12 27.36 15.90
CA LYS A 10 -28.71 26.93 15.91
C LYS A 10 -28.12 27.04 17.32
N GLU A 11 -28.30 28.18 17.98
CA GLU A 11 -27.82 28.41 19.34
C GLU A 11 -28.46 27.46 20.34
N TYR A 12 -29.77 27.22 20.22
CA TYR A 12 -30.48 26.26 21.08
C TYR A 12 -29.94 24.84 20.92
N PHE A 13 -29.77 24.35 19.68
CA PHE A 13 -29.28 23.00 19.44
C PHE A 13 -27.81 22.81 19.83
N LEU A 14 -26.96 23.84 19.68
CA LEU A 14 -25.58 23.82 20.18
C LEU A 14 -25.51 23.74 21.71
N LYS A 15 -26.48 24.32 22.42
CA LYS A 15 -26.54 24.29 23.90
C LYS A 15 -27.21 23.03 24.44
N SER A 16 -28.21 22.49 23.73
CA SER A 16 -29.02 21.35 24.17
C SER A 16 -28.49 20.00 23.70
N THR A 17 -27.62 19.98 22.69
CA THR A 17 -27.06 18.74 22.14
C THR A 17 -25.56 18.89 21.94
N GLU A 18 -24.79 17.81 22.13
CA GLU A 18 -23.37 17.76 21.75
C GLU A 18 -23.17 17.56 20.23
N ARG A 19 -24.24 17.67 19.43
CA ARG A 19 -24.17 17.44 18.00
C ARG A 19 -23.76 18.71 17.26
N LYS A 20 -22.96 18.55 16.21
CA LYS A 20 -22.53 19.65 15.34
C LYS A 20 -23.71 20.17 14.53
N VAL A 21 -24.11 21.42 14.77
CA VAL A 21 -25.19 22.09 14.04
C VAL A 21 -24.63 23.06 13.00
N ILE A 22 -24.75 22.70 11.72
CA ILE A 22 -24.31 23.52 10.60
C ILE A 22 -25.56 24.15 9.96
N VAL A 23 -25.57 25.48 9.88
CA VAL A 23 -26.61 26.20 9.14
C VAL A 23 -26.14 26.33 7.70
N ILE A 24 -26.88 25.74 6.78
CA ILE A 24 -26.63 25.81 5.34
C ILE A 24 -27.58 26.87 4.78
N GLY A 25 -27.02 27.91 4.19
CA GLY A 25 -27.78 28.98 3.55
C GLY A 25 -26.89 29.82 2.65
N ASP A 26 -27.50 30.50 1.69
CA ASP A 26 -26.83 31.17 0.56
C ASP A 26 -25.78 32.20 0.98
N ASP A 27 -25.89 32.73 2.20
CA ASP A 27 -24.94 33.62 2.86
C ASP A 27 -23.51 33.05 2.90
N THR A 28 -23.35 31.71 2.88
CA THR A 28 -22.04 31.05 2.96
C THR A 28 -21.32 30.91 1.61
N VAL A 29 -21.99 31.19 0.50
CA VAL A 29 -21.46 30.97 -0.86
C VAL A 29 -20.89 32.25 -1.49
N GLY A 30 -20.96 33.39 -0.79
CA GLY A 30 -20.46 34.68 -1.30
C GLY A 30 -21.24 35.24 -2.49
N ILE A 31 -22.44 34.72 -2.73
CA ILE A 31 -23.29 35.09 -3.87
C ILE A 31 -24.13 36.32 -3.51
N ALA A 32 -24.19 37.30 -4.40
CA ALA A 32 -25.05 38.47 -4.24
C ALA A 32 -26.53 38.06 -4.24
N LYS A 33 -27.13 37.98 -3.04
CA LYS A 33 -28.52 37.52 -2.82
C LYS A 33 -29.54 38.16 -3.76
N ASN A 34 -29.39 39.46 -4.03
CA ASN A 34 -30.34 40.18 -4.86
C ASN A 34 -30.33 39.73 -6.33
N SER A 35 -29.26 39.10 -6.82
CA SER A 35 -29.18 38.61 -8.20
C SER A 35 -29.79 37.22 -8.38
N VAL A 36 -29.64 36.33 -7.40
CA VAL A 36 -30.06 34.93 -7.53
C VAL A 36 -31.53 34.71 -7.17
N TYR A 37 -32.04 35.45 -6.19
CA TYR A 37 -33.46 35.39 -5.82
C TYR A 37 -34.37 36.24 -6.70
N ALA A 38 -33.79 36.98 -7.66
CA ALA A 38 -34.55 37.67 -8.70
C ALA A 38 -35.06 36.71 -9.78
N ASP A 39 -34.44 35.53 -9.94
CA ASP A 39 -34.81 34.51 -10.93
C ASP A 39 -35.03 33.14 -10.27
N VAL A 40 -36.24 32.62 -10.41
CA VAL A 40 -36.67 31.31 -9.88
C VAL A 40 -35.80 30.15 -10.40
N GLN A 41 -35.31 30.22 -11.64
CA GLN A 41 -34.45 29.18 -12.20
C GLN A 41 -33.06 29.21 -11.60
N MET A 42 -32.51 30.40 -11.36
CA MET A 42 -31.22 30.54 -10.68
C MET A 42 -31.29 30.07 -9.23
N GLU A 43 -32.35 30.40 -8.49
CA GLU A 43 -32.56 29.88 -7.14
C GLU A 43 -32.64 28.35 -7.12
N LYS A 44 -33.43 27.76 -8.04
CA LYS A 44 -33.58 26.30 -8.14
C LYS A 44 -32.26 25.61 -8.47
N SER A 45 -31.47 26.21 -9.37
CA SER A 45 -30.13 25.72 -9.73
C SER A 45 -29.19 25.77 -8.52
N LEU A 46 -29.12 26.90 -7.82
CA LEU A 46 -28.26 27.07 -6.63
C LEU A 46 -28.62 26.07 -5.52
N ARG A 47 -29.92 25.88 -5.25
CA ARG A 47 -30.39 24.87 -4.28
C ARG A 47 -30.00 23.45 -4.70
N GLY A 48 -30.09 23.14 -5.99
CA GLY A 48 -29.65 21.87 -6.56
C GLY A 48 -28.15 21.64 -6.35
N THR A 49 -27.32 22.65 -6.62
CA THR A 49 -25.87 22.61 -6.39
C THR A 49 -25.54 22.44 -4.91
N LEU A 50 -26.11 23.27 -4.02
CA LEU A 50 -25.85 23.16 -2.58
C LEU A 50 -26.21 21.78 -2.04
N ARG A 51 -27.33 21.21 -2.50
CA ARG A 51 -27.73 19.86 -2.11
C ARG A 51 -26.73 18.81 -2.60
N SER A 52 -26.31 18.87 -3.86
CA SER A 52 -25.36 17.90 -4.40
C SER A 52 -23.97 18.01 -3.76
N GLU A 53 -23.53 19.21 -3.39
CA GLU A 53 -22.29 19.42 -2.62
C GLU A 53 -22.36 18.76 -1.24
N VAL A 54 -23.49 18.90 -0.54
CA VAL A 54 -23.70 18.27 0.77
C VAL A 54 -23.75 16.74 0.64
N GLU A 55 -24.47 16.23 -0.35
CA GLU A 55 -24.54 14.78 -0.63
C GLU A 55 -23.15 14.22 -0.99
N ARG A 56 -22.34 14.98 -1.74
CA ARG A 56 -20.95 14.61 -2.05
C ARG A 56 -20.08 14.56 -0.79
N LEU A 57 -20.16 15.57 0.06
CA LEU A 57 -19.41 15.59 1.32
C LEU A 57 -19.81 14.41 2.22
N ASP A 58 -21.10 14.13 2.36
CA ASP A 58 -21.60 13.00 3.15
C ASP A 58 -21.10 11.66 2.58
N SER A 59 -21.13 11.50 1.26
CA SER A 59 -20.59 10.32 0.59
C SER A 59 -19.09 10.13 0.83
N LEU A 60 -18.31 11.22 0.82
CA LEU A 60 -16.88 11.18 1.12
C LEU A 60 -16.62 10.77 2.57
N VAL A 61 -17.39 11.33 3.52
CA VAL A 61 -17.27 11.01 4.94
C VAL A 61 -17.59 9.54 5.20
N MET A 62 -18.65 8.99 4.58
CA MET A 62 -19.01 7.57 4.73
C MET A 62 -17.96 6.60 4.17
N ARG A 63 -17.17 7.04 3.19
CA ARG A 63 -16.12 6.23 2.54
C ARG A 63 -14.73 6.47 3.14
N PHE A 64 -14.61 7.40 4.08
CA PHE A 64 -13.32 7.72 4.69
C PHE A 64 -12.85 6.54 5.56
N GLU A 65 -11.66 6.04 5.27
CA GLU A 65 -10.96 5.03 6.08
C GLU A 65 -9.75 5.70 6.73
N PRO A 66 -9.62 5.67 8.07
CA PRO A 66 -8.45 6.23 8.73
C PRO A 66 -7.19 5.41 8.39
N PRO A 67 -6.00 6.03 8.34
CA PRO A 67 -4.76 5.32 8.04
C PRO A 67 -4.51 4.15 9.00
N ASP A 68 -4.21 2.96 8.47
CA ASP A 68 -3.94 1.78 9.29
C ASP A 68 -2.47 1.73 9.74
N SER A 69 -2.26 2.08 11.01
CA SER A 69 -0.94 2.03 11.65
C SER A 69 -0.24 0.66 11.61
N ARG A 70 -0.97 -0.44 11.39
CA ARG A 70 -0.40 -1.79 11.23
C ARG A 70 0.35 -1.94 9.90
N ASN A 71 -0.03 -1.17 8.89
CA ASN A 71 0.64 -1.15 7.61
C ASN A 71 1.78 -0.14 7.64
N ARG A 72 3.01 -0.60 7.40
CA ARG A 72 4.20 0.27 7.42
C ARG A 72 4.07 1.50 6.51
N TRP A 73 3.42 1.35 5.35
CA TRP A 73 3.27 2.40 4.35
C TRP A 73 2.06 3.31 4.59
N ASP A 74 1.18 2.93 5.52
CA ASP A 74 -0.06 3.65 5.88
C ASP A 74 -0.05 4.11 7.35
N SER A 75 1.10 3.99 8.02
CA SER A 75 1.27 4.43 9.41
C SER A 75 1.59 5.93 9.45
N PRO A 76 0.65 6.78 9.90
CA PRO A 76 0.82 8.22 9.84
C PRO A 76 1.84 8.69 10.88
N LEU A 77 2.71 9.62 10.49
CA LEU A 77 3.75 10.15 11.39
C LEU A 77 3.20 11.10 12.45
N PHE A 78 2.14 11.83 12.09
CA PHE A 78 1.43 12.74 12.97
C PHE A 78 -0.07 12.58 12.73
N THR A 79 -0.85 12.54 13.81
CA THR A 79 -2.31 12.60 13.80
C THR A 79 -2.72 13.82 14.61
N VAL A 80 -3.45 14.75 13.99
CA VAL A 80 -3.85 16.03 14.60
C VAL A 80 -5.36 16.15 14.44
N GLN A 81 -6.07 16.33 15.56
CA GLN A 81 -7.49 16.64 15.55
C GLN A 81 -7.71 18.14 15.40
N LYS A 82 -8.95 18.55 15.07
CA LYS A 82 -9.28 19.95 14.78
C LYS A 82 -8.95 20.92 15.92
N ASP A 83 -9.09 20.45 17.15
CA ASP A 83 -8.94 21.28 18.36
C ASP A 83 -7.54 21.16 19.00
N ASP A 84 -6.68 20.30 18.43
CA ASP A 84 -5.32 20.10 18.93
C ASP A 84 -4.41 21.24 18.48
N ALA A 85 -3.47 21.63 19.35
CA ALA A 85 -2.40 22.54 18.96
C ALA A 85 -1.46 21.84 17.96
N LEU A 86 -1.16 22.51 16.83
CA LEU A 86 -0.31 21.92 15.80
C LEU A 86 1.14 21.74 16.32
N PRO A 87 1.72 20.54 16.23
CA PRO A 87 3.09 20.26 16.67
C PRO A 87 4.13 20.72 15.63
N LEU A 88 4.16 22.03 15.35
CA LEU A 88 4.98 22.63 14.28
C LEU A 88 6.48 22.31 14.43
N VAL A 89 7.00 22.32 15.66
CA VAL A 89 8.41 22.01 15.95
C VAL A 89 8.73 20.57 15.59
N ALA A 90 7.87 19.62 16.00
CA ALA A 90 8.07 18.19 15.71
C ALA A 90 7.96 17.90 14.21
N ILE A 91 7.05 18.57 13.51
CA ILE A 91 6.91 18.47 12.05
C ILE A 91 8.17 19.00 11.36
N SER A 92 8.67 20.18 11.77
CA SER A 92 9.90 20.76 11.23
C SER A 92 11.10 19.82 11.41
N ASP A 93 11.25 19.27 12.62
CA ASP A 93 12.32 18.31 12.91
C ASP A 93 12.18 17.02 12.10
N ALA A 94 10.96 16.52 11.91
CA ALA A 94 10.73 15.31 11.12
C ALA A 94 11.06 15.51 9.62
N VAL A 95 10.82 16.70 9.08
CA VAL A 95 11.09 17.00 7.66
C VAL A 95 12.59 17.26 7.43
N PHE A 96 13.23 18.03 8.30
CA PHE A 96 14.59 18.52 8.05
C PHE A 96 15.69 17.76 8.81
N ARG A 97 15.38 17.14 9.95
CA ARG A 97 16.37 16.55 10.86
C ARG A 97 16.29 15.03 10.94
N ARG A 98 15.34 14.38 10.26
CA ARG A 98 15.27 12.92 10.22
C ARG A 98 16.54 12.35 9.60
N LYS A 99 17.27 11.55 10.38
CA LYS A 99 18.28 10.64 9.82
C LYS A 99 17.58 9.73 8.80
N ALA A 100 18.17 9.62 7.62
CA ALA A 100 17.68 8.73 6.58
C ALA A 100 17.43 7.33 7.19
N PRO A 101 16.26 6.70 6.94
CA PRO A 101 16.03 5.33 7.35
C PRO A 101 17.17 4.45 6.86
N ALA A 102 17.59 3.47 7.66
CA ALA A 102 18.59 2.52 7.23
C ALA A 102 18.16 1.91 5.87
N PRO A 103 19.10 1.73 4.91
CA PRO A 103 18.78 1.21 3.59
C PRO A 103 17.93 -0.05 3.73
N ASN A 104 16.80 -0.05 3.04
CA ASN A 104 15.85 -1.15 3.10
C ASN A 104 16.55 -2.46 2.68
N GLN A 105 16.07 -3.62 3.15
CA GLN A 105 16.69 -4.90 2.79
C GLN A 105 16.71 -5.15 1.27
N SER A 106 15.88 -4.46 0.49
CA SER A 106 15.88 -4.49 -0.98
C SER A 106 17.08 -3.77 -1.63
N THR A 107 17.77 -2.89 -0.89
CA THR A 107 18.99 -2.17 -1.33
C THR A 107 20.26 -2.62 -0.61
N GLN A 108 20.14 -3.50 0.40
CA GLN A 108 21.31 -4.18 0.93
C GLN A 108 21.68 -5.31 -0.03
N SER A 109 22.87 -5.22 -0.64
CA SER A 109 23.47 -6.38 -1.29
C SER A 109 23.51 -7.52 -0.29
N GLN A 110 22.94 -8.67 -0.65
CA GLN A 110 23.01 -9.86 0.19
C GLN A 110 24.48 -10.07 0.62
N PRO A 111 24.74 -10.37 1.91
CA PRO A 111 26.09 -10.74 2.31
C PRO A 111 26.53 -11.90 1.43
N LEU A 112 27.72 -11.79 0.84
CA LEU A 112 28.32 -12.81 -0.02
C LEU A 112 28.64 -14.06 0.82
N SER A 113 27.61 -14.81 1.22
CA SER A 113 27.75 -16.12 1.84
C SER A 113 27.83 -17.18 0.74
N SER A 114 28.93 -17.94 0.73
CA SER A 114 29.19 -19.10 -0.15
C SER A 114 28.88 -18.90 -1.64
N ALA A 115 29.29 -17.76 -2.22
CA ALA A 115 29.03 -17.37 -3.62
C ALA A 115 29.46 -18.40 -4.69
N ASN A 116 30.21 -19.43 -4.32
CA ASN A 116 30.67 -20.47 -5.22
C ASN A 116 29.74 -21.67 -5.29
N PHE A 117 29.09 -22.10 -4.20
CA PHE A 117 28.38 -23.39 -4.20
C PHE A 117 27.12 -23.37 -5.08
N LEU A 118 26.23 -22.39 -4.88
CA LEU A 118 24.96 -22.35 -5.61
C LEU A 118 25.16 -22.07 -7.11
N HIS A 119 26.06 -21.14 -7.44
CA HIS A 119 26.41 -20.85 -8.83
C HIS A 119 27.05 -22.06 -9.52
N GLN A 120 27.91 -22.81 -8.81
CA GLN A 120 28.53 -24.01 -9.37
C GLN A 120 27.56 -25.19 -9.45
N LEU A 121 26.68 -25.37 -8.48
CA LEU A 121 25.58 -26.34 -8.50
C LEU A 121 24.68 -26.10 -9.73
N ASP A 122 24.30 -24.84 -9.97
CA ASP A 122 23.51 -24.47 -11.14
C ASP A 122 24.25 -24.74 -12.44
N ARG A 123 25.56 -24.44 -12.50
CA ARG A 123 26.39 -24.73 -13.68
C ARG A 123 26.53 -26.23 -13.95
N VAL A 124 26.90 -27.02 -12.95
CA VAL A 124 27.09 -28.48 -13.09
C VAL A 124 25.78 -29.18 -13.46
N THR A 125 24.67 -28.80 -12.83
CA THR A 125 23.36 -29.38 -13.20
C THR A 125 22.95 -28.99 -14.62
N GLN A 126 23.25 -27.76 -15.07
CA GLN A 126 23.02 -27.34 -16.46
C GLN A 126 23.88 -28.14 -17.45
N ASP A 127 25.16 -28.36 -17.16
CA ASP A 127 26.07 -29.09 -18.04
C ASP A 127 25.65 -30.56 -18.19
N VAL A 128 25.25 -31.22 -17.09
CA VAL A 128 24.70 -32.60 -17.13
C VAL A 128 23.42 -32.66 -17.98
N LEU A 129 22.52 -31.69 -17.82
CA LEU A 129 21.30 -31.60 -18.63
C LEU A 129 21.61 -31.45 -20.13
N MET A 130 22.69 -30.74 -20.49
CA MET A 130 23.08 -30.55 -21.88
C MET A 130 23.73 -31.80 -22.48
N VAL A 131 24.52 -32.54 -21.69
CA VAL A 131 25.20 -33.77 -22.14
C VAL A 131 24.22 -34.93 -22.33
N GLU A 132 23.17 -35.02 -21.51
CA GLU A 132 22.18 -36.12 -21.54
C GLU A 132 21.10 -35.95 -22.64
N LEU A 133 21.17 -34.89 -23.47
CA LEU A 133 20.24 -34.62 -24.59
C LEU A 133 20.34 -35.58 -25.78
N THR A 134 21.14 -36.64 -25.68
CA THR A 134 21.24 -37.68 -26.70
C THR A 134 20.11 -38.72 -26.61
N ARG A 135 19.28 -38.68 -25.55
CA ARG A 135 18.05 -39.46 -25.43
C ARG A 135 16.83 -38.55 -25.39
N SER A 136 15.79 -38.90 -26.14
CA SER A 136 14.53 -38.17 -26.25
C SER A 136 13.80 -38.10 -24.90
N LEU A 137 14.04 -37.04 -24.12
CA LEU A 137 13.42 -36.84 -22.81
C LEU A 137 12.59 -35.54 -22.79
N ASN A 138 11.52 -35.56 -22.00
CA ASN A 138 10.62 -34.43 -21.81
C ASN A 138 11.31 -33.31 -20.99
N MET A 139 11.68 -32.23 -21.67
CA MET A 139 12.39 -31.08 -21.13
C MET A 139 11.68 -30.43 -19.90
N VAL A 140 10.38 -30.60 -19.77
CA VAL A 140 9.59 -30.05 -18.65
C VAL A 140 9.87 -30.80 -17.35
N GLU A 141 9.88 -32.13 -17.40
CA GLU A 141 10.12 -32.99 -16.24
C GLU A 141 11.56 -32.86 -15.75
N LEU A 142 12.49 -32.80 -16.70
CA LEU A 142 13.92 -32.64 -16.43
C LEU A 142 14.23 -31.31 -15.73
N ARG A 143 13.59 -30.21 -16.17
CA ARG A 143 13.68 -28.90 -15.50
C ARG A 143 13.03 -28.91 -14.12
N ARG A 144 11.95 -29.67 -13.92
CA ARG A 144 11.30 -29.84 -12.62
C ARG A 144 12.20 -30.60 -11.64
N LEU A 145 12.77 -31.73 -12.06
CA LEU A 145 13.69 -32.54 -11.26
C LEU A 145 14.94 -31.75 -10.88
N ARG A 146 15.49 -30.93 -11.79
CA ARG A 146 16.58 -30.01 -11.47
C ARG A 146 16.20 -29.03 -10.35
N ARG A 147 15.04 -28.37 -10.45
CA ARG A 147 14.60 -27.42 -9.40
C ARG A 147 14.43 -28.11 -8.05
N GLN A 148 13.89 -29.33 -8.04
CA GLN A 148 13.75 -30.14 -6.83
C GLN A 148 15.12 -30.51 -6.22
N PHE A 149 16.07 -30.92 -7.06
CA PHE A 149 17.44 -31.24 -6.63
C PHE A 149 18.20 -30.03 -6.08
N ILE A 150 18.07 -28.86 -6.72
CA ILE A 150 18.67 -27.61 -6.23
C ILE A 150 18.06 -27.24 -4.87
N SER A 151 16.75 -27.39 -4.71
CA SER A 151 16.07 -27.15 -3.44
C SER A 151 16.55 -28.11 -2.34
N TYR A 152 16.73 -29.39 -2.68
CA TYR A 152 17.23 -30.41 -1.76
C TYR A 152 18.68 -30.13 -1.33
N SER A 153 19.55 -29.79 -2.28
CA SER A 153 20.97 -29.50 -2.05
C SER A 153 21.19 -28.20 -1.25
N LYS A 154 20.25 -27.24 -1.33
CA LYS A 154 20.24 -26.06 -0.45
C LYS A 154 19.99 -26.41 1.02
N MET A 155 19.18 -27.45 1.28
CA MET A 155 18.89 -27.92 2.63
C MET A 155 19.96 -28.86 3.19
N HIS A 156 20.81 -29.42 2.32
CA HIS A 156 21.89 -30.33 2.68
C HIS A 156 23.16 -29.96 1.90
N PRO A 157 23.88 -28.90 2.33
CA PRO A 157 25.10 -28.47 1.65
C PRO A 157 26.17 -29.56 1.74
N THR A 158 26.64 -30.03 0.59
CA THR A 158 27.76 -30.98 0.50
C THR A 158 29.07 -30.21 0.34
N GLU A 159 30.09 -30.54 1.13
CA GLU A 159 31.40 -29.88 1.08
C GLU A 159 32.21 -30.28 -0.17
N ASP A 160 31.98 -31.47 -0.72
CA ASP A 160 32.73 -32.01 -1.87
C ASP A 160 32.01 -31.73 -3.21
N MET A 161 32.56 -30.80 -3.97
CA MET A 161 32.07 -30.39 -5.29
C MET A 161 32.14 -31.50 -6.35
N GLY A 162 33.08 -32.44 -6.24
CA GLY A 162 33.23 -33.53 -7.22
C GLY A 162 32.05 -34.49 -7.21
N GLN A 163 31.31 -34.55 -6.09
CA GLN A 163 30.22 -35.48 -5.87
C GLN A 163 28.86 -34.95 -6.34
N ILE A 164 28.72 -33.64 -6.54
CA ILE A 164 27.45 -32.99 -6.92
C ILE A 164 26.94 -33.54 -8.27
N ALA A 165 27.83 -33.67 -9.26
CA ALA A 165 27.49 -34.22 -10.57
C ALA A 165 26.99 -35.66 -10.45
N ASN A 166 27.71 -36.50 -9.70
CA ASN A 166 27.34 -37.89 -9.46
C ASN A 166 26.02 -38.02 -8.69
N MET A 167 25.81 -37.18 -7.68
CA MET A 167 24.58 -37.15 -6.89
C MET A 167 23.39 -36.71 -7.74
N PHE A 168 23.57 -35.75 -8.65
CA PHE A 168 22.53 -35.33 -9.58
C PHE A 168 22.19 -36.41 -10.61
N VAL A 169 23.21 -37.07 -11.20
CA VAL A 169 23.01 -38.19 -12.13
C VAL A 169 22.30 -39.36 -11.44
N GLN A 170 22.69 -39.71 -10.21
CA GLN A 170 21.99 -40.72 -9.41
C GLN A 170 20.55 -40.32 -9.10
N TYR A 171 20.31 -39.05 -8.79
CA TYR A 171 18.97 -38.52 -8.55
C TYR A 171 18.10 -38.61 -9.81
N LEU A 172 18.63 -38.22 -10.97
CA LEU A 172 17.93 -38.37 -12.25
C LEU A 172 17.63 -39.85 -12.56
N ASN A 173 18.63 -40.73 -12.45
CA ASN A 173 18.45 -42.16 -12.70
C ASN A 173 17.45 -42.84 -11.76
N ARG A 174 17.28 -42.31 -10.54
CA ARG A 174 16.27 -42.82 -9.58
C ARG A 174 14.87 -42.30 -9.87
N ASN A 175 14.73 -41.07 -10.36
CA ASN A 175 13.45 -40.46 -10.66
C ASN A 175 12.97 -40.73 -12.11
N MET A 176 13.84 -41.23 -12.99
CA MET A 176 13.53 -41.61 -14.38
C MET A 176 13.38 -43.14 -14.57
N LYS A 177 13.35 -43.92 -13.49
CA LYS A 177 13.03 -45.36 -13.52
C LYS A 177 11.53 -45.60 -13.55
#